data_AF-A0A447JEF8-F1
#
_entry.id   AF-A0A447JEF8-F1
#
_cell.length_a   1.000
_cell.length_b   1.000
_cell.length_c   1.000
_cell.angle_alpha   90.00
_cell.angle_beta   90.00
_cell.angle_gamma   90.00
#
_symmetry.space_group_name_H-M   'P 1'
#
loop_
_entity.id
_entity.type
_entity.pdbx_description
1 polymer ?
#
loop_
_entity_poly.entity_id
_entity_poly.type
_entity_poly.pdbx_seq_one_letter_code
_entity_poly.pdbx_strand_id
1 'polypeptide(L)'
;MTSGSSSSTPGNTLYVDGDYIGNGGSLYLNTVLGDDDSATDKLVITGDASGSTDLYINGIGSGAQTTNGIEVVDVGGTSTSDAFVLKNEVNASLYTYRLYWNESDNDWYLASKAQSDDDDSGGDVTPPDDGDDGGNVTPPDDGGDVAPQYRADIGAYMGNQWMARNLQMQTLYDREGSQYRNADGSVWARFKAGKAESEAVSGNIDMDSNYSQFQLGGDILAWGNGQQSVTVGVMASYINADTDSTGNRGADGSQFTSSGNVDGYNLGVYATWFADAQTHSGVYVDSWYQYGFYNNSVESGDAGSESYDSTANAVSLENRLSLRYCA
;
A
#
# COMPACT_ATOMS: atom_id res chain seq x y z
N MET A 1 21.31 23.45 21.78
CA MET A 1 21.92 22.30 21.07
C MET A 1 22.60 21.43 22.10
N THR A 2 21.90 20.40 22.58
CA THR A 2 22.48 19.33 23.40
C THR A 2 22.58 18.11 22.47
N SER A 3 23.66 18.03 21.71
CA SER A 3 23.90 16.92 20.78
C SER A 3 24.59 15.77 21.52
N GLY A 4 23.88 14.66 21.69
CA GLY A 4 24.49 13.36 21.99
C GLY A 4 24.88 12.68 20.68
N SER A 5 26.19 12.59 20.43
CA SER A 5 26.89 11.64 19.53
C SER A 5 26.89 11.85 18.00
N SER A 6 28.09 11.69 17.43
CA SER A 6 28.45 11.68 16.00
C SER A 6 28.69 10.25 15.46
N SER A 7 28.19 9.22 16.16
CA SER A 7 28.25 7.81 15.74
C SER A 7 26.85 7.30 15.40
N SER A 8 26.66 6.76 14.20
CA SER A 8 25.40 6.17 13.73
C SER A 8 25.07 4.81 14.37
N THR A 9 25.71 4.45 15.48
CA THR A 9 25.51 3.17 16.19
C THR A 9 24.58 3.42 17.37
N PRO A 10 23.39 2.81 17.41
CA PRO A 10 22.46 2.90 18.54
C PRO A 10 23.06 2.42 19.87
N GLY A 11 22.57 2.96 20.98
CA GLY A 11 22.89 2.51 22.35
C GLY A 11 23.49 3.57 23.27
N ASN A 12 23.45 4.85 22.88
CA ASN A 12 23.92 5.96 23.72
C ASN A 12 22.84 6.38 24.72
N THR A 13 23.23 6.80 25.92
CA THR A 13 22.27 7.30 26.91
C THR A 13 22.57 8.73 27.31
N LEU A 14 21.56 9.60 27.22
CA LEU A 14 21.58 10.95 27.77
C LEU A 14 20.87 10.94 29.13
N TYR A 15 21.59 11.30 30.19
CA TYR A 15 21.04 11.36 31.55
C TYR A 15 20.73 12.80 31.97
N VAL A 16 19.53 13.01 32.49
CA VAL A 16 19.09 14.25 33.15
C VAL A 16 18.78 13.93 34.62
N ASP A 17 19.56 14.52 35.53
CA ASP A 17 19.37 14.36 36.97
C ASP A 17 18.42 15.46 37.48
N GLY A 18 17.17 15.08 37.74
CA GLY A 18 16.05 15.95 38.12
C GLY A 18 15.01 16.11 37.00
N ASP A 19 14.17 17.14 37.14
CA ASP A 19 13.06 17.39 36.22
C ASP A 19 13.55 17.88 34.85
N TYR A 20 12.84 17.48 33.80
CA TYR A 20 13.04 17.87 32.41
C TYR A 20 11.86 18.70 31.90
N ILE A 21 12.16 19.89 31.36
CA ILE A 21 11.17 20.76 30.75
C ILE A 21 11.57 21.06 29.30
N GLY A 22 10.86 20.44 28.36
CA GLY A 22 10.99 20.68 26.93
C GLY A 22 10.47 22.07 26.55
N ASN A 23 11.23 22.82 25.75
CA ASN A 23 10.84 24.14 25.25
C ASN A 23 10.88 24.21 23.70
N GLY A 24 10.39 23.16 23.03
CA GLY A 24 10.37 23.04 21.56
C GLY A 24 11.75 22.78 20.95
N GLY A 25 12.68 22.21 21.73
CA GLY A 25 13.98 21.76 21.23
C GLY A 25 13.88 20.41 20.52
N SER A 26 14.88 20.08 19.71
CA SER A 26 14.94 18.78 19.01
C SER A 26 15.94 17.83 19.66
N LEU A 27 15.57 16.55 19.76
CA LEU A 27 16.41 15.43 20.18
C LEU A 27 16.45 14.39 19.05
N TYR A 28 17.66 13.93 18.74
CA TYR A 28 17.90 12.92 17.69
C TYR A 28 18.39 11.63 18.34
N LEU A 29 17.73 10.51 18.04
CA LEU A 29 18.06 9.19 18.57
C LEU A 29 18.34 8.22 17.42
N ASN A 30 19.40 7.43 17.51
CA ASN A 30 19.64 6.30 16.61
C ASN A 30 18.99 5.05 17.18
N THR A 31 18.21 4.34 16.39
CA THR A 31 17.42 3.17 16.85
C THR A 31 17.54 2.04 15.85
N VAL A 32 17.77 0.81 16.33
CA VAL A 32 17.51 -0.38 15.51
C VAL A 32 16.00 -0.61 15.48
N LEU A 33 15.38 -0.52 14.30
CA LEU A 33 13.98 -0.80 14.09
C LEU A 33 13.79 -2.33 13.98
N GLY A 34 13.38 -2.92 15.10
CA GLY A 34 13.12 -4.34 15.28
C GLY A 34 12.01 -4.56 16.32
N ASP A 35 12.20 -5.54 17.19
CA ASP A 35 11.30 -5.85 18.31
C ASP A 35 11.63 -4.99 19.55
N ASP A 36 10.93 -5.24 20.66
CA ASP A 36 11.03 -4.47 21.91
C ASP A 36 12.45 -4.39 22.49
N ASP A 37 13.27 -5.43 22.27
CA ASP A 37 14.65 -5.54 22.77
C ASP A 37 15.67 -4.79 21.88
N SER A 38 15.21 -4.06 20.87
CA SER A 38 16.09 -3.40 19.91
C SER A 38 16.97 -2.33 20.56
N ALA A 39 18.25 -2.32 20.18
CA ALA A 39 19.18 -1.30 20.66
C ALA A 39 18.77 0.09 20.19
N THR A 40 18.70 1.04 21.12
CA THR A 40 18.35 2.43 20.85
C THR A 40 19.18 3.40 21.68
N ASP A 41 19.41 4.59 21.14
CA ASP A 41 19.74 5.73 21.97
C ASP A 41 18.55 6.05 22.89
N LYS A 42 18.82 6.46 24.13
CA LYS A 42 17.81 6.67 25.17
C LYS A 42 18.03 7.99 25.92
N LEU A 43 16.95 8.71 26.22
CA LEU A 43 16.93 9.79 27.20
C LEU A 43 16.43 9.23 28.53
N VAL A 44 17.18 9.42 29.61
CA VAL A 44 16.80 9.01 30.96
C VAL A 44 16.68 10.24 31.85
N ILE A 45 15.53 10.41 32.50
CA ILE A 45 15.17 11.56 33.33
C ILE A 45 14.84 11.03 34.72
N THR A 46 15.55 11.46 35.76
CA THR A 46 15.31 10.93 37.12
C THR A 46 14.14 11.59 37.85
N GLY A 47 13.63 12.73 37.35
CA GLY A 47 12.48 13.46 37.86
C GLY A 47 11.30 13.50 36.87
N ASP A 48 10.48 14.56 36.96
CA ASP A 48 9.29 14.73 36.10
C ASP A 48 9.65 15.23 34.69
N ALA A 49 8.87 14.85 33.68
CA ALA A 49 9.00 15.32 32.30
C ALA A 49 7.77 16.14 31.86
N SER A 50 7.99 17.35 31.36
CA SER A 50 6.92 18.24 30.90
C SER A 50 7.36 19.16 29.76
N GLY A 51 6.42 19.97 29.24
CA GLY A 51 6.68 20.88 28.13
C GLY A 51 6.58 20.16 26.80
N SER A 52 7.46 20.45 25.83
CA SER A 52 7.47 19.73 24.55
C SER A 52 8.86 19.64 23.94
N THR A 53 9.19 18.48 23.39
CA THR A 53 10.45 18.17 22.70
C THR A 53 10.17 17.43 21.40
N ASP A 54 10.76 17.90 20.32
CA ASP A 54 10.66 17.26 19.01
C ASP A 54 11.65 16.09 18.95
N LEU A 55 11.13 14.86 18.84
CA LEU A 55 11.94 13.66 18.64
C LEU A 55 12.14 13.40 17.15
N TYR A 56 13.36 13.07 16.79
CA TYR A 56 13.75 12.57 15.48
C TYR A 56 14.46 11.23 15.62
N ILE A 57 14.00 10.22 14.89
CA ILE A 57 14.59 8.88 14.94
C ILE A 57 15.35 8.62 13.65
N ASN A 58 16.65 8.35 13.79
CA ASN A 58 17.46 7.78 12.74
C ASN A 58 17.44 6.25 12.85
N GLY A 59 16.49 5.64 12.14
CA GLY A 59 16.24 4.20 12.17
C GLY A 59 17.18 3.40 11.24
N ILE A 60 17.68 2.27 11.73
CA ILE A 60 18.35 1.22 10.93
C ILE A 60 17.71 -0.13 11.21
N GLY A 61 17.83 -1.13 10.34
CA GLY A 61 17.34 -2.48 10.61
C GLY A 61 16.29 -2.97 9.63
N SER A 62 15.65 -4.09 9.96
CA SER A 62 14.75 -4.81 9.04
C SER A 62 13.27 -4.73 9.43
N GLY A 63 12.93 -4.07 10.54
CA GLY A 63 11.57 -3.99 11.06
C GLY A 63 11.11 -5.30 11.67
N ALA A 64 10.32 -5.20 12.72
CA ALA A 64 9.57 -6.31 13.31
C ALA A 64 8.33 -5.75 14.03
N GLN A 65 7.37 -6.61 14.30
CA GLN A 65 6.24 -6.23 15.13
C GLN A 65 6.67 -6.11 16.60
N THR A 66 6.45 -4.96 17.21
CA THR A 66 6.65 -4.73 18.65
C THR A 66 5.45 -5.22 19.47
N THR A 67 5.70 -5.61 20.72
CA THR A 67 4.65 -5.96 21.69
C THR A 67 4.45 -4.84 22.71
N ASN A 68 5.50 -4.26 23.27
CA ASN A 68 5.40 -3.08 24.13
C ASN A 68 5.97 -1.83 23.41
N GLY A 69 6.89 -2.05 22.46
CA GLY A 69 7.61 -0.97 21.79
C GLY A 69 9.05 -0.87 22.27
N ILE A 70 9.84 -0.09 21.54
CA ILE A 70 11.25 0.18 21.83
C ILE A 70 11.31 1.43 22.70
N GLU A 71 11.74 1.30 23.96
CA GLU A 71 11.78 2.38 24.94
C GLU A 71 12.85 3.43 24.58
N VAL A 72 12.43 4.65 24.25
CA VAL A 72 13.31 5.75 23.81
C VAL A 72 13.45 6.87 24.84
N VAL A 73 12.50 7.00 25.78
CA VAL A 73 12.60 7.90 26.93
C VAL A 73 12.14 7.17 28.19
N ASP A 74 13.01 7.18 29.20
CA ASP A 74 12.80 6.66 30.57
C ASP A 74 12.57 7.85 31.51
N VAL A 75 11.42 7.90 32.18
CA VAL A 75 11.00 8.97 33.08
C VAL A 75 10.76 8.39 34.48
N GLY A 76 11.65 8.70 35.41
CA GLY A 76 11.55 8.24 36.80
C GLY A 76 10.43 8.91 37.61
N GLY A 77 9.88 10.03 37.13
CA GLY A 77 8.75 10.76 37.70
C GLY A 77 7.47 10.64 36.87
N THR A 78 6.68 11.72 36.79
CA THR A 78 5.51 11.80 35.91
C THR A 78 5.87 12.43 34.57
N SER A 79 5.36 11.90 33.46
CA SER A 79 5.44 12.54 32.14
C SER A 79 4.10 13.11 31.73
N THR A 80 4.06 14.33 31.20
CA THR A 80 2.86 14.80 30.47
C THR A 80 2.80 14.17 29.09
N SER A 81 1.60 13.92 28.57
CA SER A 81 1.37 13.27 27.27
C SER A 81 1.81 14.09 26.04
N ASP A 82 2.29 15.31 26.24
CA ASP A 82 2.80 16.22 25.21
C ASP A 82 4.31 16.52 25.34
N ALA A 83 4.97 15.92 26.35
CA ALA A 83 6.39 16.14 26.64
C ALA A 83 7.31 15.81 25.44
N PHE A 84 6.90 14.86 24.60
CA PHE A 84 7.64 14.42 23.42
C PHE A 84 6.72 14.24 22.21
N VAL A 85 7.20 14.65 21.04
CA VAL A 85 6.46 14.52 19.78
C VAL A 85 7.39 14.03 18.69
N LEU A 86 7.06 12.91 18.05
CA LEU A 86 7.82 12.41 16.90
C LEU A 86 7.56 13.30 15.67
N LYS A 87 8.64 13.76 15.02
CA LYS A 87 8.59 14.73 13.92
C LYS A 87 9.06 14.18 12.57
N ASN A 88 9.36 12.89 12.47
CA ASN A 88 9.61 12.22 11.21
C ASN A 88 8.90 10.87 11.14
N GLU A 89 8.56 10.43 9.94
CA GLU A 89 8.09 9.07 9.70
C GLU A 89 9.24 8.08 9.93
N VAL A 90 8.95 6.98 10.65
CA VAL A 90 9.95 5.98 11.04
C VAL A 90 9.51 4.63 10.51
N ASN A 91 10.10 4.22 9.39
CA ASN A 91 9.65 3.06 8.62
C ASN A 91 10.75 2.00 8.53
N ALA A 92 10.37 0.72 8.66
CA ALA A 92 11.24 -0.40 8.33
C ALA A 92 10.44 -1.59 7.77
N SER A 93 10.84 -2.07 6.60
CA SER A 93 10.17 -3.18 5.90
C SER A 93 8.68 -2.92 5.74
N LEU A 94 7.81 -3.68 6.43
CA LEU A 94 6.36 -3.53 6.34
C LEU A 94 5.78 -2.51 7.33
N TYR A 95 6.57 -2.09 8.31
CA TYR A 95 6.06 -1.44 9.51
C TYR A 95 6.40 0.05 9.56
N THR A 96 5.47 0.82 10.13
CA THR A 96 5.70 2.18 10.60
C THR A 96 5.72 2.18 12.12
N TYR A 97 6.77 2.75 12.70
CA TYR A 97 6.93 2.93 14.14
C TYR A 97 6.41 4.31 14.53
N ARG A 98 5.46 4.34 15.46
CA ARG A 98 4.90 5.57 16.03
C ARG A 98 5.39 5.74 17.46
N LEU A 99 5.52 6.99 17.89
CA LEU A 99 5.81 7.30 19.28
C LEU A 99 4.52 7.24 20.09
N TYR A 100 4.58 6.57 21.23
CA TYR A 100 3.48 6.42 22.18
C TYR A 100 4.00 6.66 23.60
N TRP A 101 3.16 7.26 24.44
CA TRP A 101 3.40 7.46 25.86
C TRP A 101 2.60 6.42 26.63
N ASN A 102 3.27 5.65 27.48
CA ASN A 102 2.61 4.69 28.33
C ASN A 102 2.26 5.34 29.68
N GLU A 103 0.98 5.51 29.96
CA GLU A 103 0.50 6.14 31.20
C GLU A 103 0.87 5.32 32.45
N SER A 104 1.04 4.00 32.33
CA SER A 104 1.30 3.11 33.46
C SER A 104 2.71 3.25 34.06
N ASP A 105 3.72 3.49 33.22
CA ASP A 105 5.12 3.65 33.62
C ASP A 105 5.66 5.08 33.39
N ASN A 106 4.93 5.94 32.66
CA ASN A 106 5.31 7.29 32.25
C ASN A 106 6.41 7.38 31.18
N ASP A 107 6.78 6.25 30.58
CA ASP A 107 7.84 6.15 29.59
C ASP A 107 7.31 6.31 28.15
N TRP A 108 8.24 6.51 27.22
CA TRP A 108 7.92 6.71 25.80
C TRP A 108 8.56 5.66 24.93
N TYR A 109 7.75 5.10 24.03
CA TYR A 109 8.09 3.94 23.22
C TYR A 109 7.86 4.20 21.74
N LEU A 110 8.71 3.63 20.89
CA LEU A 110 8.44 3.47 19.46
C LEU A 110 7.74 2.12 19.25
N ALA A 111 6.49 2.13 18.84
CA ALA A 111 5.67 0.94 18.62
C ALA A 111 5.25 0.80 17.15
N SER A 112 5.31 -0.42 16.63
CA SER A 112 4.88 -0.78 15.27
C SER A 112 3.47 -1.37 15.20
N LYS A 113 2.65 -1.10 16.22
CA LYS A 113 1.23 -1.45 16.33
C LYS A 113 0.50 -0.28 16.97
N ALA A 114 -0.80 -0.16 16.72
CA ALA A 114 -1.60 0.81 17.46
C ALA A 114 -1.56 0.42 18.95
N GLN A 115 -1.18 1.34 19.84
CA GLN A 115 -1.24 1.12 21.29
C GLN A 115 -2.19 2.16 21.87
N SER A 116 -3.30 1.72 22.47
CA SER A 116 -4.20 2.60 23.21
C SER A 116 -3.61 2.90 24.59
N ASP A 117 -3.82 4.14 25.04
CA ASP A 117 -3.45 4.64 26.39
C ASP A 117 -3.97 3.72 27.52
N ASP A 118 -5.04 2.97 27.27
CA ASP A 118 -5.79 2.13 28.23
C ASP A 118 -5.42 0.63 28.23
N ASP A 119 -4.36 0.18 27.54
CA ASP A 119 -4.03 -1.25 27.43
C ASP A 119 -3.39 -1.81 28.72
N ASP A 120 -4.12 -1.71 29.84
CA ASP A 120 -3.83 -2.35 31.12
C ASP A 120 -3.85 -3.87 30.92
N SER A 121 -2.66 -4.47 30.92
CA SER A 121 -2.47 -5.90 31.13
C SER A 121 -2.92 -6.28 32.55
N GLY A 122 -4.23 -6.33 32.74
CA GLY A 122 -4.85 -6.49 34.05
C GLY A 122 -6.28 -7.01 33.96
N GLY A 123 -6.52 -8.11 33.24
CA GLY A 123 -7.82 -8.78 33.19
C GLY A 123 -8.24 -9.34 34.57
N ASP A 124 -8.84 -8.48 35.40
CA ASP A 124 -9.61 -8.88 36.58
C ASP A 124 -10.94 -9.51 36.12
N VAL A 125 -11.16 -10.75 36.57
CA VAL A 125 -12.33 -11.54 36.20
C VAL A 125 -13.52 -11.13 37.06
N THR A 126 -14.29 -10.15 36.61
CA THR A 126 -15.61 -9.89 37.19
C THR A 126 -16.57 -11.02 36.80
N PRO A 127 -17.21 -11.74 37.75
CA PRO A 127 -18.19 -12.78 37.42
C PRO A 127 -19.43 -12.20 36.73
N PRO A 128 -20.13 -12.93 35.85
CA PRO A 128 -21.32 -12.42 35.18
C PRO A 128 -22.46 -12.23 36.18
N ASP A 129 -23.06 -11.04 36.22
CA ASP A 129 -24.37 -10.79 36.83
C ASP A 129 -25.45 -10.86 35.73
N ASP A 130 -26.53 -11.55 36.05
CA ASP A 130 -27.60 -11.94 35.15
C ASP A 130 -28.54 -10.75 34.84
N GLY A 131 -28.73 -10.40 33.56
CA GLY A 131 -29.66 -9.34 33.18
C GLY A 131 -29.97 -9.28 31.69
N ASP A 132 -31.10 -9.87 31.32
CA ASP A 132 -31.79 -9.81 30.02
C ASP A 132 -32.22 -8.38 29.67
N ASP A 133 -31.83 -7.85 28.50
CA ASP A 133 -32.63 -6.91 27.70
C ASP A 133 -32.01 -6.70 26.29
N GLY A 134 -32.77 -7.11 25.27
CA GLY A 134 -32.36 -7.17 23.86
C GLY A 134 -32.27 -5.82 23.14
N GLY A 135 -31.09 -5.19 23.21
CA GLY A 135 -30.63 -4.18 22.25
C GLY A 135 -29.53 -4.75 21.36
N ASN A 136 -29.66 -4.64 20.04
CA ASN A 136 -28.58 -4.90 19.09
C ASN A 136 -27.51 -3.81 19.26
N VAL A 137 -26.67 -3.98 20.27
CA VAL A 137 -25.36 -3.37 20.37
C VAL A 137 -24.42 -4.25 19.56
N THR A 138 -23.78 -3.68 18.54
CA THR A 138 -22.53 -4.25 18.06
C THR A 138 -21.64 -4.36 19.30
N PRO A 139 -21.09 -5.54 19.63
CA PRO A 139 -20.19 -5.67 20.77
C PRO A 139 -19.12 -4.57 20.67
N PRO A 140 -18.74 -3.91 21.78
CA PRO A 140 -17.42 -3.29 21.84
C PRO A 140 -16.43 -4.36 21.37
N ASP A 141 -15.49 -3.97 20.53
CA ASP A 141 -14.41 -4.86 20.11
C ASP A 141 -13.67 -5.30 21.39
N ASP A 142 -13.99 -6.51 21.85
CA ASP A 142 -13.49 -7.09 23.09
C ASP A 142 -11.99 -7.37 22.91
N GLY A 143 -11.13 -6.42 23.29
CA GLY A 143 -9.69 -6.64 23.55
C GLY A 143 -8.91 -7.37 22.45
N GLY A 144 -9.21 -7.10 21.18
CA GLY A 144 -8.64 -7.80 20.03
C GLY A 144 -7.27 -7.27 19.64
N ASP A 145 -6.35 -8.19 19.31
CA ASP A 145 -5.02 -7.93 18.73
C ASP A 145 -4.97 -6.64 17.90
N VAL A 146 -4.42 -5.57 18.49
CA VAL A 146 -4.23 -4.30 17.81
C VAL A 146 -3.41 -4.52 16.54
N ALA A 147 -3.99 -4.17 15.39
CA ALA A 147 -3.37 -4.39 14.09
C ALA A 147 -1.99 -3.70 14.01
N PRO A 148 -0.96 -4.35 13.43
CA PRO A 148 0.32 -3.71 13.19
C PRO A 148 0.15 -2.44 12.36
N GLN A 149 0.97 -1.43 12.62
CA GLN A 149 1.00 -0.20 11.82
C GLN A 149 1.78 -0.47 10.54
N TYR A 150 1.06 -0.51 9.41
CA TYR A 150 1.67 -0.77 8.12
C TYR A 150 1.95 0.51 7.37
N ARG A 151 3.04 0.50 6.59
CA ARG A 151 3.39 1.64 5.73
C ARG A 151 2.36 1.81 4.61
N ALA A 152 1.93 3.04 4.38
CA ALA A 152 0.99 3.36 3.30
C ALA A 152 1.61 3.15 1.91
N ASP A 153 2.91 3.37 1.75
CA ASP A 153 3.60 3.22 0.46
C ASP A 153 3.58 1.80 -0.11
N ILE A 154 3.38 0.76 0.71
CA ILE A 154 3.12 -0.61 0.26
C ILE A 154 1.94 -0.63 -0.70
N GLY A 155 0.87 0.11 -0.39
CA GLY A 155 -0.31 0.21 -1.25
C GLY A 155 -0.03 1.00 -2.53
N ALA A 156 0.79 2.04 -2.49
CA ALA A 156 1.22 2.75 -3.70
C ALA A 156 2.02 1.83 -4.64
N TYR A 157 2.97 1.05 -4.10
CA TYR A 157 3.72 0.04 -4.86
C TYR A 157 2.82 -1.05 -5.45
N MET A 158 1.89 -1.58 -4.65
CA MET A 158 0.94 -2.60 -5.09
C MET A 158 -0.04 -2.06 -6.15
N GLY A 159 -0.53 -0.83 -5.95
CA GLY A 159 -1.41 -0.12 -6.88
C GLY A 159 -0.75 0.07 -8.24
N ASN A 160 0.51 0.50 -8.26
CA ASN A 160 1.29 0.61 -9.49
C ASN A 160 1.38 -0.76 -10.22
N GLN A 161 1.76 -1.81 -9.49
CA GLN A 161 1.85 -3.15 -10.06
C GLN A 161 0.49 -3.65 -10.59
N TRP A 162 -0.59 -3.39 -9.86
CA TRP A 162 -1.93 -3.82 -10.24
C TRP A 162 -2.44 -3.07 -11.47
N MET A 163 -2.23 -1.76 -11.55
CA MET A 163 -2.55 -0.92 -12.71
C MET A 163 -1.82 -1.37 -13.97
N ALA A 164 -0.50 -1.56 -13.88
CA ALA A 164 0.32 -2.01 -15.01
C ALA A 164 -0.18 -3.34 -15.60
N ARG A 165 -0.58 -4.29 -14.73
CA ARG A 165 -1.05 -5.63 -15.16
C ARG A 165 -2.50 -5.63 -15.61
N ASN A 166 -3.41 -4.99 -14.87
CA ASN A 166 -4.84 -5.02 -15.18
C ASN A 166 -5.12 -4.29 -16.51
N LEU A 167 -4.46 -3.16 -16.74
CA LEU A 167 -4.67 -2.42 -17.98
C LEU A 167 -4.11 -3.13 -19.22
N GLN A 168 -3.27 -4.15 -19.10
CA GLN A 168 -2.91 -5.01 -20.25
C GLN A 168 -4.06 -5.93 -20.69
N MET A 169 -5.01 -6.24 -19.80
CA MET A 169 -6.05 -7.23 -20.05
C MET A 169 -7.12 -6.71 -21.02
N GLN A 170 -7.43 -7.54 -22.03
CA GLN A 170 -8.47 -7.31 -23.02
C GLN A 170 -9.08 -8.63 -23.52
N THR A 171 -10.32 -8.55 -24.01
CA THR A 171 -11.03 -9.65 -24.67
C THR A 171 -11.14 -9.43 -26.17
N LEU A 172 -11.49 -10.46 -26.94
CA LEU A 172 -11.80 -10.29 -28.36
C LEU A 172 -12.98 -9.32 -28.57
N TYR A 173 -13.99 -9.38 -27.69
CA TYR A 173 -15.16 -8.52 -27.75
C TYR A 173 -14.80 -7.03 -27.64
N ASP A 174 -13.88 -6.70 -26.75
CA ASP A 174 -13.37 -5.33 -26.60
C ASP A 174 -12.73 -4.79 -27.89
N ARG A 175 -12.09 -5.68 -28.66
CA ARG A 175 -11.45 -5.34 -29.94
C ARG A 175 -12.46 -5.24 -31.07
N GLU A 176 -13.35 -6.23 -31.23
CA GLU A 176 -14.32 -6.24 -32.34
C GLU A 176 -15.31 -5.07 -32.30
N GLY A 177 -15.68 -4.57 -31.11
CA GLY A 177 -16.65 -3.47 -30.97
C GLY A 177 -16.24 -2.13 -31.59
N SER A 178 -14.95 -1.95 -31.91
CA SER A 178 -14.38 -0.68 -32.43
C SER A 178 -13.67 -0.84 -33.79
N GLN A 179 -13.81 -2.01 -34.44
CA GLN A 179 -13.11 -2.31 -35.68
C GLN A 179 -13.71 -1.58 -36.90
N TYR A 180 -12.85 -0.89 -37.63
CA TYR A 180 -13.10 -0.53 -39.02
C TYR A 180 -12.47 -1.59 -39.93
N ARG A 181 -13.26 -2.15 -40.85
CA ARG A 181 -12.87 -3.27 -41.72
C ARG A 181 -12.80 -2.83 -43.18
N ASN A 182 -11.73 -3.21 -43.87
CA ASN A 182 -11.58 -3.10 -45.32
C ASN A 182 -11.15 -4.45 -45.93
N ALA A 183 -11.10 -4.52 -47.26
CA ALA A 183 -10.74 -5.74 -47.98
C ALA A 183 -9.33 -6.28 -47.62
N ASP A 184 -8.44 -5.40 -47.16
CA ASP A 184 -7.03 -5.69 -46.92
C ASP A 184 -6.68 -5.86 -45.41
N GLY A 185 -7.66 -5.70 -44.51
CA GLY A 185 -7.46 -5.80 -43.05
C GLY A 185 -8.38 -4.89 -42.23
N SER A 186 -8.33 -5.04 -40.90
CA SER A 186 -9.02 -4.17 -39.96
C SER A 186 -8.06 -3.30 -39.13
N VAL A 187 -8.55 -2.13 -38.72
CA VAL A 187 -7.91 -1.27 -37.72
C VAL A 187 -8.90 -0.99 -36.60
N TRP A 188 -8.42 -0.86 -35.38
CA TRP A 188 -9.25 -0.62 -34.21
C TRP A 188 -8.53 0.31 -33.24
N ALA A 189 -9.33 1.01 -32.44
CA ALA A 189 -8.86 1.86 -31.37
C ALA A 189 -9.83 1.82 -30.19
N ARG A 190 -9.30 1.83 -28.98
CA ARG A 190 -10.07 1.76 -27.73
C ARG A 190 -9.53 2.77 -26.73
N PHE A 191 -10.43 3.42 -26.01
CA PHE A 191 -10.10 4.24 -24.86
C PHE A 191 -10.81 3.70 -23.62
N LYS A 192 -10.10 3.56 -22.50
CA LYS A 192 -10.64 3.20 -21.18
C LYS A 192 -10.22 4.27 -20.19
N ALA A 193 -11.13 4.72 -19.35
CA ALA A 193 -10.81 5.52 -18.19
C ALA A 193 -11.78 5.18 -17.07
N GLY A 194 -11.33 5.29 -15.83
CA GLY A 194 -12.18 4.94 -14.70
C GLY A 194 -11.47 5.07 -13.37
N LYS A 195 -12.16 4.56 -12.35
CA LYS A 195 -11.68 4.44 -10.99
C LYS A 195 -11.68 2.97 -10.57
N ALA A 196 -10.83 2.63 -9.63
CA ALA A 196 -10.81 1.32 -8.99
C ALA A 196 -10.42 1.48 -7.52
N GLU A 197 -11.18 0.83 -6.65
CA GLU A 197 -10.96 0.82 -5.20
C GLU A 197 -10.56 -0.61 -4.82
N SER A 198 -9.56 -0.74 -3.96
CA SER A 198 -9.04 -2.02 -3.51
C SER A 198 -8.35 -1.91 -2.16
N GLU A 199 -8.17 -3.06 -1.50
CA GLU A 199 -7.55 -3.13 -0.18
C GLU A 199 -6.36 -4.10 -0.21
N ALA A 200 -5.41 -3.89 0.70
CA ALA A 200 -4.28 -4.77 0.95
C ALA A 200 -4.11 -5.03 2.45
N VAL A 201 -3.26 -6.02 2.78
CA VAL A 201 -2.88 -6.35 4.17
C VAL A 201 -4.11 -6.58 5.07
N SER A 202 -5.03 -7.41 4.60
CA SER A 202 -6.28 -7.74 5.31
C SER A 202 -7.13 -6.53 5.68
N GLY A 203 -7.17 -5.50 4.82
CA GLY A 203 -7.96 -4.28 5.02
C GLY A 203 -7.24 -3.19 5.81
N ASN A 204 -5.93 -3.35 6.10
CA ASN A 204 -5.15 -2.32 6.79
C ASN A 204 -4.55 -1.27 5.84
N ILE A 205 -4.69 -1.46 4.52
CA ILE A 205 -4.25 -0.51 3.52
C ILE A 205 -5.36 -0.37 2.48
N ASP A 206 -5.86 0.85 2.33
CA ASP A 206 -6.80 1.24 1.28
C ASP A 206 -6.03 1.78 0.07
N MET A 207 -6.53 1.50 -1.15
CA MET A 207 -5.95 1.93 -2.42
C MET A 207 -7.04 2.42 -3.38
N ASP A 208 -6.98 3.70 -3.73
CA ASP A 208 -7.89 4.37 -4.66
C ASP A 208 -7.15 4.77 -5.94
N SER A 209 -7.44 4.10 -7.05
CA SER A 209 -6.78 4.36 -8.33
C SER A 209 -7.68 5.11 -9.32
N ASN A 210 -7.11 6.10 -10.01
CA ASN A 210 -7.67 6.70 -11.22
C ASN A 210 -6.80 6.30 -12.41
N TYR A 211 -7.41 5.87 -13.51
CA TYR A 211 -6.63 5.41 -14.67
C TYR A 211 -7.21 5.86 -16.00
N SER A 212 -6.31 5.92 -16.99
CA SER A 212 -6.64 6.08 -18.39
C SER A 212 -5.76 5.19 -19.26
N GLN A 213 -6.32 4.70 -20.36
CA GLN A 213 -5.62 3.90 -21.35
C GLN A 213 -6.15 4.21 -22.74
N PHE A 214 -5.23 4.39 -23.67
CA PHE A 214 -5.51 4.41 -25.10
C PHE A 214 -4.81 3.23 -25.78
N GLN A 215 -5.57 2.44 -26.55
CA GLN A 215 -5.07 1.29 -27.29
C GLN A 215 -5.41 1.46 -28.78
N LEU A 216 -4.52 0.98 -29.64
CA LEU A 216 -4.76 0.89 -31.07
C LEU A 216 -4.10 -0.36 -31.63
N GLY A 217 -4.66 -0.89 -32.71
CA GLY A 217 -4.08 -2.01 -33.42
C GLY A 217 -4.62 -2.17 -34.81
N GLY A 218 -3.99 -3.08 -35.54
CA GLY A 218 -4.36 -3.37 -36.91
C GLY A 218 -3.84 -4.71 -37.38
N ASP A 219 -4.60 -5.29 -38.31
CA ASP A 219 -4.28 -6.56 -38.92
C ASP A 219 -3.14 -6.38 -39.93
N ILE A 220 -2.17 -7.28 -39.88
CA ILE A 220 -1.04 -7.32 -40.81
C ILE A 220 -1.12 -8.52 -41.76
N LEU A 221 -1.93 -9.53 -41.40
CA LEU A 221 -2.19 -10.71 -42.22
C LEU A 221 -3.62 -11.17 -42.00
N ALA A 222 -4.35 -11.37 -43.09
CA ALA A 222 -5.68 -11.95 -43.09
C ALA A 222 -5.74 -13.09 -44.11
N TRP A 223 -6.30 -14.22 -43.70
CA TRP A 223 -6.57 -15.37 -44.56
C TRP A 223 -8.02 -15.83 -44.34
N GLY A 224 -8.69 -16.26 -45.40
CA GLY A 224 -9.98 -16.91 -45.30
C GLY A 224 -10.35 -17.64 -46.56
N ASN A 225 -11.20 -18.66 -46.43
CA ASN A 225 -11.70 -19.47 -47.54
C ASN A 225 -13.23 -19.40 -47.70
N GLY A 226 -13.87 -18.40 -47.10
CA GLY A 226 -15.32 -18.21 -47.09
C GLY A 226 -16.07 -19.08 -46.06
N GLN A 227 -15.42 -20.10 -45.49
CA GLN A 227 -15.90 -20.86 -44.34
C GLN A 227 -15.21 -20.44 -43.05
N GLN A 228 -13.88 -20.37 -43.05
CA GLN A 228 -13.05 -20.00 -41.90
C GLN A 228 -12.21 -18.78 -42.21
N SER A 229 -11.82 -18.05 -41.17
CA SER A 229 -10.91 -16.92 -41.27
C SER A 229 -9.86 -16.96 -40.16
N VAL A 230 -8.66 -16.48 -40.49
CA VAL A 230 -7.55 -16.22 -39.56
C VAL A 230 -7.08 -14.80 -39.78
N THR A 231 -6.89 -14.07 -38.70
CA THR A 231 -6.31 -12.74 -38.70
C THR A 231 -5.14 -12.70 -37.73
N VAL A 232 -4.05 -12.05 -38.12
CA VAL A 232 -2.91 -11.73 -37.26
C VAL A 232 -2.67 -10.23 -37.32
N GLY A 233 -2.46 -9.62 -36.16
CA GLY A 233 -2.27 -8.18 -36.05
C GLY A 233 -1.27 -7.79 -34.98
N VAL A 234 -0.96 -6.50 -34.98
CA VAL A 234 -0.12 -5.84 -33.98
C VAL A 234 -0.94 -4.80 -33.24
N MET A 235 -0.50 -4.48 -32.03
CA MET A 235 -1.17 -3.49 -31.18
C MET A 235 -0.19 -2.76 -30.30
N ALA A 236 -0.57 -1.54 -29.93
CA ALA A 236 0.15 -0.72 -28.97
C ALA A 236 -0.84 -0.01 -28.06
N SER A 237 -0.42 0.32 -26.85
CA SER A 237 -1.20 1.15 -25.95
C SER A 237 -0.34 2.07 -25.10
N TYR A 238 -0.91 3.18 -24.67
CA TYR A 238 -0.39 4.01 -23.60
C TYR A 238 -1.31 3.89 -22.39
N ILE A 239 -0.73 3.79 -21.19
CA ILE A 239 -1.45 3.79 -19.92
C ILE A 239 -0.91 4.91 -19.02
N ASN A 240 -1.80 5.48 -18.23
CA ASN A 240 -1.44 6.34 -17.12
C ASN A 240 -2.41 6.08 -15.96
N ALA A 241 -1.88 5.91 -14.75
CA ALA A 241 -2.67 5.68 -13.57
C ALA A 241 -2.02 6.31 -12.34
N ASP A 242 -2.84 6.90 -11.49
CA ASP A 242 -2.47 7.43 -10.19
C ASP A 242 -3.20 6.62 -9.12
N THR A 243 -2.53 6.28 -8.02
CA THR A 243 -3.10 5.55 -6.88
C THR A 243 -2.81 6.31 -5.60
N ASP A 244 -3.85 6.69 -4.89
CA ASP A 244 -3.73 7.16 -3.50
C ASP A 244 -3.84 5.96 -2.58
N SER A 245 -2.94 5.84 -1.61
CA SER A 245 -2.93 4.78 -0.61
C SER A 245 -2.96 5.35 0.81
N THR A 246 -3.79 4.74 1.64
CA THR A 246 -3.98 5.13 3.04
C THR A 246 -3.73 3.93 3.94
N GLY A 247 -2.81 4.06 4.90
CA GLY A 247 -2.54 3.02 5.89
C GLY A 247 -3.56 3.01 7.04
N ASN A 248 -3.48 2.01 7.90
CA ASN A 248 -4.36 1.88 9.06
C ASN A 248 -4.16 3.01 10.08
N ARG A 249 -5.21 3.28 10.86
CA ARG A 249 -5.19 4.33 11.90
C ARG A 249 -4.20 3.98 13.02
N GLY A 250 -3.42 4.97 13.44
CA GLY A 250 -2.71 4.94 14.72
C GLY A 250 -3.69 5.12 15.89
N ALA A 251 -3.19 4.93 17.10
CA ALA A 251 -3.98 5.14 18.32
C ALA A 251 -4.39 6.62 18.52
N ASP A 252 -3.58 7.54 18.02
CA ASP A 252 -3.90 8.98 17.92
C ASP A 252 -4.99 9.30 16.87
N GLY A 253 -5.52 8.28 16.18
CA GLY A 253 -6.52 8.39 15.13
C GLY A 253 -5.98 8.86 13.77
N SER A 254 -4.69 9.19 13.67
CA SER A 254 -4.06 9.65 12.43
C SER A 254 -3.76 8.49 11.47
N GLN A 255 -3.60 8.79 10.17
CA GLN A 255 -3.24 7.82 9.13
C GLN A 255 -2.09 8.37 8.32
N PHE A 256 -1.18 7.49 7.91
CA PHE A 256 -0.21 7.83 6.88
C PHE A 256 -0.81 7.61 5.50
N THR A 257 -0.37 8.41 4.53
CA THR A 257 -0.79 8.30 3.14
C THR A 257 0.43 8.30 2.22
N SER A 258 0.27 7.69 1.06
CA SER A 258 1.27 7.68 -0.02
C SER A 258 0.56 7.74 -1.36
N SER A 259 1.20 8.29 -2.38
CA SER A 259 0.71 8.28 -3.76
C SER A 259 1.64 7.49 -4.65
N GLY A 260 1.06 6.78 -5.62
CA GLY A 260 1.75 6.03 -6.65
C GLY A 260 1.34 6.51 -8.04
N ASN A 261 2.27 6.52 -8.99
CA ASN A 261 2.00 6.78 -10.39
C ASN A 261 2.62 5.70 -11.28
N VAL A 262 1.91 5.36 -12.35
CA VAL A 262 2.39 4.53 -13.45
C VAL A 262 2.12 5.24 -14.75
N ASP A 263 3.15 5.41 -15.57
CA ASP A 263 3.04 5.79 -16.96
C ASP A 263 3.81 4.81 -17.84
N GLY A 264 3.26 4.45 -19.00
CA GLY A 264 4.02 3.60 -19.90
C GLY A 264 3.27 3.09 -21.10
N TYR A 265 3.95 2.21 -21.82
CA TYR A 265 3.51 1.70 -23.11
C TYR A 265 3.45 0.19 -23.12
N ASN A 266 2.48 -0.37 -23.84
CA ASN A 266 2.45 -1.79 -24.20
C ASN A 266 2.62 -1.93 -25.71
N LEU A 267 3.32 -2.99 -26.12
CA LEU A 267 3.44 -3.45 -27.50
C LEU A 267 3.04 -4.93 -27.55
N GLY A 268 2.30 -5.34 -28.57
CA GLY A 268 1.83 -6.72 -28.64
C GLY A 268 1.41 -7.19 -30.02
N VAL A 269 1.10 -8.47 -30.06
CA VAL A 269 0.60 -9.20 -31.23
C VAL A 269 -0.65 -9.97 -30.85
N TYR A 270 -1.54 -10.17 -31.81
CA TYR A 270 -2.73 -10.99 -31.63
C TYR A 270 -2.99 -11.88 -32.84
N ALA A 271 -3.69 -12.98 -32.62
CA ALA A 271 -4.19 -13.89 -33.63
C ALA A 271 -5.61 -14.33 -33.29
N THR A 272 -6.50 -14.26 -34.28
CA THR A 272 -7.91 -14.68 -34.13
C THR A 272 -8.26 -15.66 -35.23
N TRP A 273 -8.89 -16.76 -34.87
CA TRP A 273 -9.48 -17.72 -35.79
C TRP A 273 -10.98 -17.83 -35.56
N PHE A 274 -11.76 -17.75 -36.64
CA PHE A 274 -13.19 -18.00 -36.64
C PHE A 274 -13.52 -19.24 -37.48
N ALA A 275 -14.36 -20.13 -36.92
CA ALA A 275 -14.88 -21.29 -37.65
C ALA A 275 -15.94 -20.93 -38.71
N ASP A 276 -16.59 -19.77 -38.57
CA ASP A 276 -17.52 -19.17 -39.54
C ASP A 276 -17.07 -17.74 -39.87
N ALA A 277 -16.43 -17.58 -41.04
CA ALA A 277 -15.91 -16.30 -41.51
C ALA A 277 -16.99 -15.26 -41.86
N GLN A 278 -18.22 -15.68 -42.13
CA GLN A 278 -19.26 -14.76 -42.64
C GLN A 278 -20.05 -14.12 -41.52
N THR A 279 -20.41 -14.91 -40.51
CA THR A 279 -21.24 -14.41 -39.41
C THR A 279 -20.52 -14.36 -38.08
N HIS A 280 -19.25 -14.81 -38.03
CA HIS A 280 -18.48 -14.99 -36.79
C HIS A 280 -19.28 -15.77 -35.72
N SER A 281 -20.17 -16.66 -36.18
CA SER A 281 -21.01 -17.49 -35.32
C SER A 281 -20.39 -18.88 -35.10
N GLY A 282 -20.69 -19.53 -33.98
CA GLY A 282 -20.03 -20.79 -33.62
C GLY A 282 -18.73 -20.57 -32.84
N VAL A 283 -17.70 -21.36 -33.13
CA VAL A 283 -16.44 -21.36 -32.36
C VAL A 283 -15.47 -20.29 -32.86
N TYR A 284 -14.87 -19.56 -31.93
CA TYR A 284 -13.65 -18.79 -32.19
C TYR A 284 -12.55 -19.13 -31.17
N VAL A 285 -11.32 -18.83 -31.58
CA VAL A 285 -10.14 -18.79 -30.72
C VAL A 285 -9.45 -17.45 -30.93
N ASP A 286 -9.21 -16.70 -29.86
CA ASP A 286 -8.40 -15.50 -29.86
C ASP A 286 -7.20 -15.68 -28.93
N SER A 287 -6.05 -15.23 -29.36
CA SER A 287 -4.86 -15.20 -28.52
C SER A 287 -4.08 -13.92 -28.74
N TRP A 288 -3.47 -13.43 -27.68
CA TRP A 288 -2.62 -12.26 -27.75
C TRP A 288 -1.48 -12.34 -26.76
N TYR A 289 -0.39 -11.65 -27.07
CA TYR A 289 0.75 -11.42 -26.20
C TYR A 289 1.10 -9.92 -26.20
N GLN A 290 1.41 -9.38 -25.03
CA GLN A 290 1.83 -7.99 -24.84
C GLN A 290 3.04 -7.92 -23.91
N TYR A 291 3.95 -7.01 -24.25
CA TYR A 291 5.06 -6.58 -23.42
C TYR A 291 4.87 -5.11 -23.07
N GLY A 292 4.97 -4.76 -21.79
CA GLY A 292 4.85 -3.41 -21.25
C GLY A 292 6.15 -2.90 -20.63
N PHE A 293 6.41 -1.61 -20.80
CA PHE A 293 7.51 -0.88 -20.17
C PHE A 293 6.91 0.36 -19.49
N TYR A 294 7.22 0.56 -18.21
CA TYR A 294 6.61 1.61 -17.40
C TYR A 294 7.65 2.34 -16.57
N ASN A 295 7.48 3.66 -16.46
CA ASN A 295 8.10 4.45 -15.42
C ASN A 295 7.09 4.55 -14.28
N ASN A 296 7.56 4.36 -13.06
CA ASN A 296 6.71 4.35 -11.89
C ASN A 296 7.34 5.27 -10.84
N SER A 297 6.49 5.94 -10.07
CA SER A 297 6.93 6.65 -8.88
C SER A 297 6.04 6.32 -7.70
N VAL A 298 6.62 6.40 -6.51
CA VAL A 298 5.93 6.37 -5.22
C VAL A 298 6.40 7.58 -4.43
N GLU A 299 5.48 8.28 -3.79
CA GLU A 299 5.74 9.40 -2.89
C GLU A 299 5.12 9.06 -1.53
N SER A 300 5.94 9.05 -0.48
CA SER A 300 5.53 8.67 0.88
C SER A 300 5.89 9.79 1.85
N GLY A 301 4.92 10.67 2.13
CA GLY A 301 5.02 11.72 3.14
C GLY A 301 6.42 12.35 3.29
N ASP A 302 6.97 12.25 4.49
CA ASP A 302 8.29 12.79 4.84
C ASP A 302 9.45 11.89 4.39
N ALA A 303 9.17 10.64 3.99
CA ALA A 303 10.17 9.71 3.46
C ALA A 303 10.61 10.04 2.03
N GLY A 304 9.85 10.87 1.31
CA GLY A 304 10.19 11.40 -0.01
C GLY A 304 9.67 10.54 -1.17
N SER A 305 10.31 10.67 -2.33
CA SER A 305 9.87 10.00 -3.56
C SER A 305 10.91 9.02 -4.11
N GLU A 306 10.44 7.86 -4.53
CA GLU A 306 11.21 6.82 -5.21
C GLU A 306 10.68 6.64 -6.63
N SER A 307 11.58 6.60 -7.62
CA SER A 307 11.24 6.33 -9.02
C SER A 307 11.93 5.06 -9.50
N TYR A 308 11.21 4.25 -10.27
CA TYR A 308 11.72 2.97 -10.77
C TYR A 308 11.08 2.58 -12.10
N ASP A 309 11.87 1.88 -12.91
CA ASP A 309 11.38 1.29 -14.16
C ASP A 309 10.85 -0.12 -13.88
N SER A 310 9.75 -0.47 -14.55
CA SER A 310 9.17 -1.81 -14.48
C SER A 310 8.78 -2.32 -15.87
N THR A 311 8.69 -3.65 -15.98
CA THR A 311 8.24 -4.30 -17.22
C THR A 311 7.22 -5.38 -16.89
N ALA A 312 6.25 -5.60 -17.78
CA ALA A 312 5.23 -6.62 -17.60
C ALA A 312 5.00 -7.42 -18.89
N ASN A 313 4.74 -8.71 -18.73
CA ASN A 313 4.41 -9.60 -19.83
C ASN A 313 3.01 -10.18 -19.56
N ALA A 314 2.15 -10.16 -20.57
CA ALA A 314 0.82 -10.75 -20.48
C ALA A 314 0.53 -11.58 -21.73
N VAL A 315 -0.13 -12.72 -21.52
CA VAL A 315 -0.56 -13.63 -22.58
C VAL A 315 -1.98 -14.10 -22.28
N SER A 316 -2.80 -14.21 -23.32
CA SER A 316 -4.17 -14.70 -23.19
C SER A 316 -4.53 -15.69 -24.29
N LEU A 317 -5.46 -16.58 -23.95
CA LEU A 317 -6.15 -17.47 -24.86
C LEU A 317 -7.64 -17.46 -24.49
N GLU A 318 -8.48 -17.00 -25.41
CA GLU A 318 -9.92 -16.92 -25.28
C GLU A 318 -10.60 -17.82 -26.30
N ASN A 319 -11.61 -18.58 -25.87
CA ASN A 319 -12.44 -19.39 -26.75
C ASN A 319 -13.92 -19.24 -26.37
N ARG A 320 -14.80 -19.22 -27.38
CA ARG A 320 -16.26 -19.20 -27.16
C ARG A 320 -16.96 -20.04 -28.20
N LEU A 321 -18.11 -20.59 -27.82
CA LEU A 321 -19.06 -21.25 -28.71
C LEU A 321 -20.40 -20.51 -28.65
N SER A 322 -20.83 -19.96 -29.78
CA SER A 322 -22.18 -19.38 -29.90
C SER A 322 -23.14 -20.40 -30.54
N LEU A 323 -24.12 -20.88 -29.77
CA LEU A 323 -25.19 -21.78 -30.23
C LEU A 323 -26.40 -20.97 -30.68
N ARG A 324 -26.93 -21.24 -31.88
CA ARG A 324 -28.23 -20.70 -32.31
C ARG A 324 -29.34 -21.64 -31.79
N TYR A 325 -30.21 -21.13 -30.93
CA TYR A 325 -31.46 -21.81 -30.60
C TYR A 325 -32.49 -21.51 -31.71
N CYS A 326 -32.96 -22.54 -32.41
CA CYS A 326 -34.18 -22.41 -33.21
C CYS A 326 -35.38 -22.50 -32.25
N ALA A 327 -36.21 -21.46 -32.22
CA ALA A 327 -37.56 -21.49 -31.66
C ALA A 327 -38.58 -21.72 -32.77
#